data_AF-Q1G147-F1
#
_entry.id   AF-Q1G147-F1
#
_cell.length_a   1.000
_cell.length_b   1.000
_cell.length_c   1.000
_cell.angle_alpha   90.00
_cell.angle_beta   90.00
_cell.angle_gamma   90.00
#
_symmetry.space_group_name_H-M   'P 1'
#
loop_
_entity.id
_entity.type
_entity.pdbx_description
1 polymer ?
#
loop_
_entity_poly.entity_id
_entity_poly.type
_entity_poly.pdbx_seq_one_letter_code
_entity_poly.pdbx_strand_id
1 'polypeptide(L)'
;MKRQKSMYQVNEQDKTPEKQLNELEVSNLPEKEFRIMIVKMIQDLGKRMEVKIKKMQEMFNKDLEELKNEHLEELKNKQTEMNNTITEMKNTLEGINSRITEAEERISDLEDRKVEFTASEQNKEERMKRNEDSLRDFWNNIKRTNIHIIGVLEGEEREIVPEKISEVIIVKNFPNMGKETATQVQKHRESQAG
;
A
#
# COMPACT_ATOMS: atom_id res chain seq x y z
N MET A 1 33.48 12.58 12.99
CA MET A 1 34.93 12.34 13.23
C MET A 1 35.36 13.17 14.43
N LYS A 2 36.01 12.56 15.44
CA LYS A 2 36.53 13.30 16.60
C LYS A 2 37.80 14.06 16.17
N ARG A 3 37.76 15.40 16.10
CA ARG A 3 38.97 16.20 15.92
C ARG A 3 39.66 16.38 17.26
N GLN A 4 40.89 15.84 17.36
CA GLN A 4 41.87 16.19 18.38
C GLN A 4 42.01 17.71 18.42
N LYS A 5 41.81 18.32 19.59
CA LYS A 5 42.20 19.71 19.84
C LYS A 5 43.72 19.80 19.66
N SER A 6 44.16 20.38 18.55
CA SER A 6 45.54 20.84 18.40
C SER A 6 45.77 21.93 19.43
N MET A 7 46.52 21.60 20.48
CA MET A 7 47.01 22.55 21.47
C MET A 7 48.06 23.40 20.75
N TYR A 8 47.64 24.51 20.15
CA TYR A 8 48.55 25.37 19.41
C TYR A 8 49.53 26.03 20.37
N GLN A 9 50.79 25.60 20.25
CA GLN A 9 51.96 26.27 20.80
C GLN A 9 51.94 27.71 20.26
N VAL A 10 51.93 28.68 21.17
CA VAL A 10 52.20 30.07 20.82
C VAL A 10 53.62 30.11 20.25
N ASN A 11 53.75 30.20 18.94
CA ASN A 11 55.05 30.38 18.28
C ASN A 11 55.70 31.66 18.83
N GLU A 12 56.78 31.49 19.59
CA GLU A 12 57.66 32.55 20.12
C GLU A 12 58.49 33.26 19.03
N GLN A 13 57.94 33.48 17.84
CA GLN A 13 58.73 33.99 16.71
C GLN A 13 58.72 35.52 16.53
N ASP A 14 58.03 36.27 17.40
CA ASP A 14 58.17 37.74 17.47
C ASP A 14 58.97 38.15 18.71
N LYS A 15 60.23 37.69 18.81
CA LYS A 15 61.19 38.27 19.77
C LYS A 15 61.61 39.63 19.26
N THR A 16 60.83 40.66 19.61
CA THR A 16 61.34 42.03 19.61
C THR A 16 62.61 42.05 20.46
N PRO A 17 63.73 42.65 20.01
CA PRO A 17 64.98 42.60 20.76
C PRO A 17 64.78 43.14 22.17
N GLU A 18 64.91 42.30 23.18
CA GLU A 18 64.96 42.75 24.56
C GLU A 18 66.27 43.51 24.74
N LYS A 19 66.19 44.84 24.80
CA LYS A 19 67.30 45.66 25.28
C LYS A 19 67.48 45.35 26.77
N GLN A 20 68.37 44.41 27.08
CA GLN A 20 68.84 44.19 28.44
C GLN A 20 69.68 45.39 28.87
N LEU A 21 69.27 46.05 29.96
CA LEU A 21 70.01 47.15 30.56
C LEU A 21 70.98 46.60 31.60
N ASN A 22 72.21 47.13 31.62
CA ASN A 22 73.23 46.80 32.61
C ASN A 22 73.01 47.61 33.89
N GLU A 23 72.95 46.90 35.01
CA GLU A 23 72.63 47.44 36.34
C GLU A 23 73.59 48.57 36.79
N LEU A 24 74.85 48.52 36.33
CA LEU A 24 75.91 49.49 36.63
C LEU A 24 75.76 50.84 35.90
N GLU A 25 75.15 50.89 34.71
CA GLU A 25 74.87 52.16 34.02
C GLU A 25 73.61 52.82 34.60
N VAL A 26 72.65 52.02 35.06
CA VAL A 26 71.41 52.51 35.66
C VAL A 26 71.66 53.20 37.01
N SER A 27 72.58 52.68 37.82
CA SER A 27 72.89 53.21 39.16
C SER A 27 73.61 54.56 39.16
N ASN A 28 74.18 54.97 38.03
CA ASN A 28 74.97 56.20 37.88
C ASN A 28 74.23 57.34 37.15
N LEU A 29 72.97 57.13 36.76
CA LEU A 29 72.18 58.12 36.03
C LEU A 29 71.67 59.26 36.94
N PRO A 30 71.70 60.53 36.46
CA PRO A 30 70.97 61.62 37.10
C PRO A 30 69.47 61.32 37.19
N GLU A 31 68.83 61.71 38.29
CA GLU A 31 67.40 61.47 38.58
C GLU A 31 66.45 61.78 37.41
N LYS A 32 66.70 62.88 36.69
CA LYS A 32 65.89 63.29 35.53
C LYS A 32 65.99 62.28 34.38
N GLU A 33 67.18 61.75 34.13
CA GLU A 33 67.44 60.78 33.05
C GLU A 33 66.88 59.41 33.42
N PHE A 34 67.00 59.02 34.69
CA PHE A 34 66.37 57.82 35.23
C PHE A 34 64.85 57.85 35.05
N ARG A 35 64.18 58.96 35.39
CA ARG A 35 62.73 59.14 35.17
C ARG A 35 62.34 59.02 33.70
N ILE A 36 63.12 59.61 32.79
CA ILE A 36 62.88 59.51 31.34
C ILE A 36 63.03 58.06 30.87
N MET A 37 64.01 57.32 31.38
CA MET A 37 64.21 55.91 31.06
C MET A 37 63.03 55.05 31.51
N ILE A 38 62.53 55.22 32.74
CA ILE A 38 61.35 54.50 33.25
C ILE A 38 60.12 54.78 32.39
N VAL A 39 59.87 56.05 32.03
CA VAL A 39 58.75 56.41 31.16
C VAL A 39 58.85 55.73 29.80
N LYS A 40 60.04 55.71 29.18
CA LYS A 40 60.26 55.00 27.90
C LYS A 40 60.01 53.50 28.03
N MET A 41 60.49 52.87 29.10
CA MET A 41 60.25 51.43 29.35
C MET A 41 58.77 51.10 29.48
N ILE A 42 58.01 51.91 30.22
CA ILE A 42 56.57 51.74 30.39
C ILE A 42 55.85 51.92 29.05
N GLN A 43 56.23 52.94 28.27
CA GLN A 43 55.66 53.17 26.93
C GLN A 43 55.95 52.00 25.97
N ASP A 44 57.18 51.49 25.95
CA ASP A 44 57.56 50.36 25.12
C ASP A 44 56.83 49.07 25.54
N LEU A 45 56.67 48.85 26.85
CA LEU A 45 55.87 47.74 27.37
C LEU A 45 54.40 47.87 26.94
N GLY A 46 53.82 49.07 27.05
CA GLY A 46 52.46 49.36 26.61
C GLY A 46 52.25 49.05 25.12
N LYS A 47 53.17 49.49 24.26
CA LYS A 47 53.14 49.18 22.81
C LYS A 47 53.22 47.68 22.54
N ARG A 48 54.13 46.95 23.22
CA ARG A 48 54.26 45.50 23.08
C ARG A 48 52.99 44.77 23.52
N MET A 49 52.38 45.20 24.62
CA MET A 49 51.11 44.65 25.11
C MET A 49 49.97 44.92 24.12
N GLU A 50 49.88 46.12 23.57
CA GLU A 50 48.84 46.48 22.61
C GLU A 50 48.91 45.62 21.33
N VAL A 51 50.12 45.39 20.80
CA VAL A 51 50.32 44.49 19.64
C VAL A 51 49.90 43.05 19.98
N LYS A 52 50.27 42.53 21.16
CA LYS A 52 49.86 41.19 21.59
C LYS A 52 48.35 41.07 21.76
N ILE A 53 47.68 42.09 22.32
CA ILE A 53 46.22 42.13 22.48
C ILE A 53 45.53 42.15 21.10
N LYS A 54 46.00 42.98 20.16
CA LYS A 54 45.44 43.02 18.79
C LYS A 54 45.58 41.67 18.09
N LYS A 55 46.76 41.05 18.13
CA LYS A 55 47.01 39.73 17.53
C LYS A 55 46.11 38.64 18.13
N MET A 56 45.89 38.70 19.45
CA MET A 56 44.98 37.80 20.15
C MET A 56 43.52 38.02 19.72
N GLN A 57 43.07 39.27 19.62
CA GLN A 57 41.73 39.60 19.14
C GLN A 57 41.50 39.14 17.70
N GLU A 58 42.48 39.33 16.81
CA GLU A 58 42.43 38.86 15.42
C GLU A 58 42.31 37.34 15.33
N MET A 59 43.11 36.60 16.11
CA MET A 59 43.00 35.15 16.20
C MET A 59 41.62 34.70 16.69
N PHE A 60 41.13 35.27 17.80
CA PHE A 60 39.81 34.90 18.34
C PHE A 60 38.68 35.18 17.35
N ASN A 61 38.73 36.33 16.67
CA ASN A 61 37.71 36.67 15.67
C ASN A 61 37.75 35.71 14.47
N LYS A 62 38.95 35.33 14.03
CA LYS A 62 39.12 34.35 12.95
C LYS A 62 38.56 32.99 13.34
N ASP A 63 38.92 32.47 14.51
CA ASP A 63 38.43 31.18 15.00
C ASP A 63 36.90 31.18 15.17
N LEU A 64 36.33 32.30 15.62
CA LEU A 64 34.89 32.46 15.78
C LEU A 64 34.15 32.48 14.44
N GLU A 65 34.69 33.18 13.43
CA GLU A 65 34.13 33.18 12.07
C GLU A 65 34.27 31.81 11.40
N GLU A 66 35.40 31.12 11.57
CA GLU A 66 35.58 29.76 11.05
C GLU A 66 34.55 28.78 11.65
N LEU A 67 34.38 28.80 12.98
CA LEU A 67 33.40 27.96 13.68
C LEU A 67 31.96 28.25 13.23
N LYS A 68 31.63 29.54 13.09
CA LYS A 68 30.31 29.98 12.64
C LYS A 68 30.03 29.51 11.21
N ASN A 69 31.00 29.62 10.32
CA ASN A 69 30.86 29.17 8.93
C ASN A 69 30.74 27.65 8.84
N GLU A 70 31.54 26.89 9.62
CA GLU A 70 31.44 25.42 9.67
C GLU A 70 30.05 24.96 10.14
N HIS A 71 29.54 25.53 11.24
CA HIS A 71 28.19 25.21 11.72
C HIS A 71 27.09 25.64 10.74
N LEU A 72 27.25 26.79 10.08
CA LEU A 72 26.28 27.26 9.09
C LEU A 72 26.19 26.33 7.89
N GLU A 73 27.33 25.86 7.37
CA GLU A 73 27.37 24.90 6.28
C GLU A 73 26.81 23.54 6.69
N GLU A 74 27.08 23.05 7.90
CA GLU A 74 26.47 21.83 8.41
C GLU A 74 24.93 21.94 8.48
N LEU A 75 24.40 23.08 8.95
CA LEU A 75 22.97 23.33 9.00
C LEU A 75 22.34 23.39 7.60
N LYS A 76 22.99 24.05 6.63
CA LYS A 76 22.51 24.11 5.24
C LYS A 76 22.48 22.72 4.59
N ASN A 77 23.49 21.90 4.85
CA ASN A 77 23.55 20.54 4.32
C ASN A 77 22.40 19.70 4.88
N LYS A 78 22.19 19.72 6.20
CA LYS A 78 21.06 19.04 6.85
C LYS A 78 19.70 19.54 6.33
N GLN A 79 19.57 20.85 6.11
CA GLN A 79 18.35 21.43 5.53
C GLN A 79 18.11 20.93 4.10
N THR A 80 19.16 20.83 3.29
CA THR A 80 19.07 20.30 1.92
C THR A 80 18.66 18.84 1.91
N GLU A 81 19.27 18.00 2.76
CA GLU A 81 18.89 16.59 2.91
C GLU A 81 17.42 16.45 3.29
N MET A 82 16.95 17.23 4.28
CA MET A 82 15.56 17.22 4.71
C MET A 82 14.60 17.62 3.58
N ASN A 83 14.94 18.65 2.79
CA ASN A 83 14.13 19.08 1.66
C ASN A 83 14.05 18.01 0.55
N ASN A 84 15.14 17.29 0.31
CA ASN A 84 15.15 16.16 -0.64
C ASN A 84 14.21 15.05 -0.16
N THR A 85 14.30 14.66 1.11
CA THR A 85 13.38 13.66 1.70
C THR A 85 11.92 14.10 1.63
N ILE A 86 11.62 15.37 1.93
CA ILE A 86 10.25 15.91 1.80
C ILE A 86 9.75 15.81 0.35
N THR A 87 10.62 16.08 -0.62
CA THR A 87 10.27 15.99 -2.05
C THR A 87 9.99 14.55 -2.48
N GLU A 88 10.81 13.59 -2.04
CA GLU A 88 10.57 12.16 -2.29
C GLU A 88 9.26 11.66 -1.67
N MET A 89 8.97 12.09 -0.43
CA MET A 89 7.70 11.78 0.24
C MET A 89 6.52 12.34 -0.55
N LYS A 90 6.61 13.59 -1.02
CA LYS A 90 5.55 14.23 -1.83
C LYS A 90 5.29 13.46 -3.12
N ASN A 91 6.33 13.08 -3.86
CA ASN A 91 6.19 12.31 -5.10
C ASN A 91 5.57 10.92 -4.85
N THR A 92 5.96 10.28 -3.74
CA THR A 92 5.39 8.98 -3.34
C THR A 92 3.91 9.12 -3.00
N LEU A 93 3.52 10.16 -2.27
CA LEU A 93 2.12 10.44 -1.94
C LEU A 93 1.29 10.71 -3.19
N GLU A 94 1.83 11.46 -4.16
CA GLU A 94 1.16 11.70 -5.44
C GLU A 94 0.95 10.40 -6.21
N GLY A 95 1.97 9.54 -6.29
CA GLY A 95 1.84 8.22 -6.92
C GLY A 95 0.85 7.28 -6.23
N ILE A 96 0.76 7.33 -4.89
CA ILE A 96 -0.27 6.60 -4.13
C ILE A 96 -1.66 7.15 -4.47
N ASN A 97 -1.82 8.47 -4.52
CA ASN A 97 -3.10 9.11 -4.81
C ASN A 97 -3.61 8.73 -6.20
N SER A 98 -2.76 8.73 -7.23
CA SER A 98 -3.14 8.27 -8.58
C SER A 98 -3.61 6.82 -8.59
N ARG A 99 -2.93 5.93 -7.86
CA ARG A 99 -3.31 4.51 -7.75
C ARG A 99 -4.63 4.32 -7.02
N ILE A 100 -4.93 5.15 -6.02
CA ILE A 100 -6.21 5.14 -5.31
C ILE A 100 -7.32 5.54 -6.27
N THR A 101 -7.16 6.65 -7.01
CA THR A 101 -8.16 7.09 -7.99
C THR A 101 -8.42 6.03 -9.06
N GLU A 102 -7.38 5.39 -9.60
CA GLU A 102 -7.56 4.29 -10.55
C GLU A 102 -8.31 3.10 -9.93
N ALA A 103 -8.01 2.76 -8.68
CA ALA A 103 -8.70 1.69 -7.97
C ALA A 103 -10.17 2.02 -7.70
N GLU A 104 -10.47 3.28 -7.35
CA GLU A 104 -11.84 3.77 -7.16
C GLU A 104 -12.66 3.67 -8.45
N GLU A 105 -12.11 4.12 -9.58
CA GLU A 105 -12.76 3.98 -10.90
C GLU A 105 -13.03 2.51 -11.23
N ARG A 106 -12.05 1.63 -11.03
CA ARG A 106 -12.21 0.19 -11.27
C ARG A 106 -13.25 -0.45 -10.36
N ILE A 107 -13.37 -0.01 -9.11
CA ILE A 107 -14.40 -0.49 -8.19
C ILE A 107 -15.78 -0.03 -8.68
N SER A 108 -15.92 1.23 -9.09
CA SER A 108 -17.17 1.75 -9.66
C SER A 108 -17.64 0.93 -10.86
N ASP A 109 -16.73 0.64 -11.81
CA ASP A 109 -17.04 -0.19 -12.98
C ASP A 109 -17.50 -1.61 -12.59
N LEU A 110 -16.89 -2.19 -11.55
CA LEU A 110 -17.25 -3.51 -11.06
C LEU A 110 -18.61 -3.52 -10.33
N GLU A 111 -18.93 -2.45 -9.61
CA GLU A 111 -20.24 -2.28 -8.97
C GLU A 111 -21.36 -2.22 -10.01
N ASP A 112 -21.17 -1.45 -11.09
CA ASP A 112 -22.13 -1.37 -12.20
C ASP A 112 -22.31 -2.74 -12.89
N ARG A 113 -21.21 -3.43 -13.20
CA ARG A 113 -21.26 -4.78 -13.78
C ARG A 113 -21.95 -5.80 -12.89
N LYS A 114 -21.77 -5.70 -11.57
CA LYS A 114 -22.42 -6.59 -10.61
C LYS A 114 -23.94 -6.42 -10.64
N VAL A 115 -24.42 -5.18 -10.77
CA VAL A 115 -25.87 -4.90 -10.90
C VAL A 115 -26.41 -5.53 -12.18
N GLU A 116 -25.73 -5.33 -13.32
CA GLU A 116 -26.12 -5.94 -14.60
C GLU A 116 -26.13 -7.47 -14.53
N PHE A 117 -25.10 -8.07 -13.94
CA PHE A 117 -25.01 -9.52 -13.76
C PHE A 117 -26.17 -10.07 -12.93
N THR A 118 -26.51 -9.39 -11.82
CA THR A 118 -27.62 -9.80 -10.95
C THR A 118 -28.96 -9.75 -11.70
N ALA A 119 -29.20 -8.70 -12.49
CA ALA A 119 -30.41 -8.59 -13.31
C ALA A 119 -30.47 -9.69 -14.39
N SER A 120 -29.33 -10.01 -15.00
CA SER A 120 -29.23 -11.10 -15.98
C SER A 120 -29.53 -12.46 -15.37
N GLU A 121 -29.01 -12.75 -14.17
CA GLU A 121 -29.30 -13.98 -13.43
C GLU A 121 -30.78 -14.10 -13.08
N GLN A 122 -31.40 -13.04 -12.56
CA GLN A 122 -32.83 -13.04 -12.25
C GLN A 122 -33.68 -13.36 -13.48
N ASN A 123 -33.38 -12.76 -14.64
CA ASN A 123 -34.11 -13.05 -15.88
C ASN A 123 -33.91 -14.50 -16.34
N LYS A 124 -32.69 -15.04 -16.23
CA LYS A 124 -32.42 -16.45 -16.54
C LYS A 124 -33.19 -17.39 -15.60
N GLU A 125 -33.26 -17.08 -14.32
CA GLU A 125 -33.99 -17.85 -13.33
C GLU A 125 -35.50 -17.83 -13.61
N GLU A 126 -36.09 -16.67 -13.92
CA GLU A 126 -37.49 -16.56 -14.33
C GLU A 126 -37.79 -17.36 -15.62
N ARG A 127 -36.87 -17.35 -16.58
CA ARG A 127 -37.01 -18.15 -17.82
C ARG A 127 -36.91 -19.64 -17.53
N MET A 128 -36.00 -20.05 -16.64
CA MET A 128 -35.83 -21.44 -16.24
C MET A 128 -37.09 -21.96 -15.54
N LYS A 129 -37.64 -21.19 -14.61
CA LYS A 129 -38.89 -21.51 -13.92
C LYS A 129 -40.06 -21.66 -14.89
N ARG A 130 -40.23 -20.73 -15.83
CA ARG A 130 -41.25 -20.83 -16.88
C ARG A 130 -41.08 -22.07 -17.75
N ASN A 131 -39.84 -22.42 -18.11
CA ASN A 131 -39.56 -23.62 -18.89
C ASN A 131 -39.88 -24.89 -18.10
N GLU A 132 -39.52 -24.94 -16.82
CA GLU A 132 -39.84 -26.06 -15.92
C GLU A 132 -41.35 -26.25 -15.79
N ASP A 133 -42.09 -25.16 -15.54
CA ASP A 133 -43.55 -25.16 -15.50
C ASP A 133 -44.15 -25.69 -16.81
N SER A 134 -43.64 -25.21 -17.96
CA SER A 134 -44.12 -25.65 -19.28
C SER A 134 -43.84 -27.13 -19.54
N LEU A 135 -42.68 -27.64 -19.12
CA LEU A 135 -42.32 -29.05 -19.25
C LEU A 135 -43.21 -29.93 -18.37
N ARG A 136 -43.51 -29.50 -17.15
CA ARG A 136 -44.43 -30.20 -16.26
C ARG A 136 -45.83 -30.28 -16.87
N ASP A 137 -46.34 -29.18 -17.40
CA ASP A 137 -47.65 -29.15 -18.05
C ASP A 137 -47.70 -30.02 -19.30
N PHE A 138 -46.65 -29.99 -20.13
CA PHE A 138 -46.51 -30.86 -21.30
C PHE A 138 -46.47 -32.35 -20.90
N TRP A 139 -45.72 -32.69 -19.86
CA TRP A 139 -45.66 -34.06 -19.35
C TRP A 139 -47.00 -34.55 -18.80
N ASN A 140 -47.72 -33.67 -18.08
CA ASN A 140 -49.08 -33.94 -17.62
C ASN A 140 -50.05 -34.14 -18.79
N ASN A 141 -49.91 -33.34 -19.85
CA ASN A 141 -50.72 -33.48 -21.07
C ASN A 141 -50.50 -34.85 -21.73
N ILE A 142 -49.24 -35.27 -21.93
CA ILE A 142 -48.90 -36.60 -22.47
C ILE A 142 -49.48 -37.72 -21.61
N LYS A 143 -49.43 -37.57 -20.28
CA LYS A 143 -49.93 -38.58 -19.35
C LYS A 143 -51.44 -38.64 -19.23
N ARG A 144 -52.16 -37.60 -19.64
CA ARG A 144 -53.62 -37.48 -19.44
C ARG A 144 -54.41 -38.64 -20.07
N THR A 145 -53.94 -39.20 -21.18
CA THR A 145 -54.56 -40.35 -21.86
C THR A 145 -53.93 -41.69 -21.49
N ASN A 146 -52.91 -41.70 -20.64
CA ASN A 146 -52.25 -42.94 -20.20
C ASN A 146 -53.03 -43.55 -19.02
N ILE A 147 -53.36 -44.84 -19.13
CA ILE A 147 -53.98 -45.61 -18.06
C ILE A 147 -52.92 -46.50 -17.44
N HIS A 148 -52.78 -46.47 -16.11
CA HIS A 148 -51.85 -47.32 -15.39
C HIS A 148 -52.61 -48.48 -14.74
N ILE A 149 -52.30 -49.71 -15.14
CA ILE A 149 -52.93 -50.93 -14.64
C ILE A 149 -51.92 -51.63 -13.73
N ILE A 150 -52.22 -51.71 -12.43
CA ILE A 150 -51.34 -52.30 -11.41
C ILE A 150 -51.90 -53.69 -11.01
N GLY A 151 -51.01 -54.59 -10.59
CA GLY A 151 -51.40 -55.91 -10.06
C GLY A 151 -51.64 -56.97 -11.14
N VAL A 152 -51.17 -56.72 -12.36
CA VAL A 152 -51.12 -57.73 -13.42
C VAL A 152 -50.02 -58.74 -13.07
N LEU A 153 -50.38 -60.01 -12.89
CA LEU A 153 -49.41 -61.07 -12.64
C LEU A 153 -48.55 -61.30 -13.88
N GLU A 154 -47.23 -61.23 -13.72
CA GLU A 154 -46.25 -61.55 -14.76
C GLU A 154 -46.31 -63.06 -15.03
N GLY A 155 -46.86 -63.46 -16.18
CA GLY A 155 -47.04 -64.86 -16.57
C GLY A 155 -45.92 -65.35 -17.49
N GLU A 156 -45.65 -66.66 -17.52
CA GLU A 156 -44.74 -67.27 -18.49
C GLU A 156 -45.23 -67.03 -19.93
N GLU A 157 -44.41 -66.33 -20.71
CA GLU A 157 -44.68 -65.80 -22.05
C GLU A 157 -45.36 -66.82 -23.00
N ARG A 158 -46.65 -66.62 -23.28
CA ARG A 158 -47.25 -67.01 -24.57
C ARG A 158 -48.25 -65.94 -25.02
N GLU A 159 -47.76 -64.97 -25.79
CA GLU A 159 -48.52 -64.15 -26.76
C GLU A 159 -49.87 -63.55 -26.30
N ILE A 160 -49.99 -63.14 -25.03
CA ILE A 160 -51.07 -62.23 -24.65
C ILE A 160 -50.60 -60.82 -24.98
N VAL A 161 -50.89 -60.40 -26.21
CA VAL A 161 -50.66 -59.04 -26.66
C VAL A 161 -51.34 -58.08 -25.66
N PRO A 162 -50.69 -56.99 -25.22
CA PRO A 162 -51.25 -56.06 -24.23
C PRO A 162 -52.66 -55.53 -24.53
N GLU A 163 -53.03 -55.49 -25.82
CA GLU A 163 -54.40 -55.20 -26.25
C GLU A 163 -55.40 -56.24 -25.73
N LYS A 164 -55.07 -57.54 -25.80
CA LYS A 164 -55.91 -58.64 -25.27
C LYS A 164 -56.08 -58.53 -23.76
N ILE A 165 -55.04 -58.14 -23.02
CA ILE A 165 -55.13 -57.93 -21.55
C ILE A 165 -56.15 -56.81 -21.27
N SER A 166 -56.06 -55.72 -22.01
CA SER A 166 -56.97 -54.57 -21.86
C SER A 166 -58.42 -54.95 -22.19
N GLU A 167 -58.65 -55.70 -23.27
CA GLU A 167 -59.98 -56.21 -23.64
C GLU A 167 -60.59 -57.12 -22.57
N VAL A 168 -59.81 -58.06 -22.02
CA VAL A 168 -60.26 -58.95 -20.93
C VAL A 168 -60.66 -58.12 -19.71
N ILE A 169 -59.86 -57.12 -19.34
CA ILE A 169 -60.17 -56.23 -18.21
C ILE A 169 -61.46 -55.43 -18.48
N ILE A 170 -61.64 -54.90 -19.69
CA ILE A 170 -62.83 -54.11 -20.06
C ILE A 170 -64.09 -54.98 -20.05
N VAL A 171 -64.09 -56.15 -20.70
CA VAL A 171 -65.28 -57.02 -20.76
C VAL A 171 -65.69 -57.49 -19.36
N LYS A 172 -64.71 -57.84 -18.52
CA LYS A 172 -64.98 -58.34 -17.17
C LYS A 172 -65.52 -57.27 -16.22
N ASN A 173 -64.96 -56.06 -16.26
CA ASN A 173 -65.32 -55.00 -15.30
C ASN A 173 -66.34 -53.98 -15.85
N PHE A 174 -66.40 -53.80 -17.17
CA PHE A 174 -67.24 -52.81 -17.87
C PHE A 174 -67.98 -53.45 -19.07
N PRO A 175 -68.88 -54.41 -18.84
CA PRO A 175 -69.50 -55.24 -19.88
C PRO A 175 -70.34 -54.45 -20.91
N ASN A 176 -70.79 -53.23 -20.55
CA ASN A 176 -71.51 -52.35 -21.47
C ASN A 176 -70.57 -51.57 -22.40
N MET A 177 -69.31 -51.34 -22.03
CA MET A 177 -68.35 -50.62 -22.87
C MET A 177 -67.74 -51.49 -23.98
N GLY A 178 -67.62 -52.80 -23.75
CA GLY A 178 -67.06 -53.74 -24.73
C GLY A 178 -67.93 -54.00 -25.96
N LYS A 179 -69.19 -53.53 -25.99
CA LYS A 179 -70.14 -53.78 -27.08
C LYS A 179 -70.28 -52.61 -28.08
N GLU A 180 -69.92 -51.39 -27.68
CA GLU A 180 -70.27 -50.16 -28.43
C GLU A 180 -69.08 -49.46 -29.09
N THR A 181 -67.82 -49.72 -28.71
CA THR A 181 -66.65 -49.08 -29.33
C THR A 181 -65.42 -49.99 -29.39
N ALA A 182 -64.67 -49.93 -30.49
CA ALA A 182 -63.35 -50.57 -30.60
C ALA A 182 -62.32 -49.74 -29.81
N THR A 183 -61.76 -50.30 -28.73
CA THR A 183 -60.73 -49.63 -27.94
C THR A 183 -59.42 -49.62 -28.72
N GLN A 184 -58.88 -48.44 -29.02
CA GLN A 184 -57.60 -48.30 -29.73
C GLN A 184 -56.47 -48.02 -28.72
N VAL A 185 -55.55 -48.96 -28.58
CA VAL A 185 -54.32 -48.78 -27.80
C VAL A 185 -53.23 -48.25 -28.74
N GLN A 186 -52.73 -47.05 -28.48
CA GLN A 186 -51.69 -46.46 -29.33
C GLN A 186 -50.29 -47.00 -29.02
N LYS A 187 -50.00 -47.27 -27.74
CA LYS A 187 -48.72 -47.80 -27.29
C LYS A 187 -48.85 -48.44 -25.91
N HIS A 188 -48.16 -49.54 -25.70
CA HIS A 188 -48.03 -50.19 -24.41
C HIS A 188 -46.58 -50.13 -23.92
N ARG A 189 -46.41 -50.03 -22.60
CA ARG A 189 -45.11 -50.14 -21.92
C ARG A 189 -45.31 -50.76 -20.54
N GLU A 190 -44.48 -51.74 -20.24
CA GLU A 190 -44.36 -52.31 -18.90
C GLU A 190 -43.31 -51.52 -18.11
N SER A 191 -43.58 -51.29 -16.83
CA SER A 191 -42.65 -50.64 -15.91
C SER A 191 -42.59 -51.45 -14.63
N GLN A 192 -41.41 -51.94 -14.29
CA GLN A 192 -41.16 -52.59 -13.01
C GLN A 192 -40.90 -51.53 -11.94
N ALA A 193 -41.42 -51.73 -10.73
CA ALA A 193 -41.02 -50.94 -9.58
C ALA A 193 -39.60 -51.37 -9.19
N GLY A 194 -38.64 -50.47 -9.34
CA GLY A 194 -37.28 -50.63 -8.83
C GLY A 194 -37.17 -50.34 -7.34
#